data_AF-A0A1F6L924-F1
#
_entry.id   AF-A0A1F6L924-F1
#
_cell.length_a   1.000
_cell.length_b   1.000
_cell.length_c   1.000
_cell.angle_alpha   90.00
_cell.angle_beta   90.00
_cell.angle_gamma   90.00
#
_symmetry.space_group_name_H-M   'P 1'
#
loop_
_entity.id
_entity.type
_entity.pdbx_description
1 polymer ?
#
loop_
_entity_poly.entity_id
_entity_poly.type
_entity_poly.pdbx_seq_one_letter_code
_entity_poly.pdbx_strand_id
1 'polypeptide(L)'
;MDEVNACISANAEQEELVDRPEVSKGVLRVSGPFTVEGVMPEELSLGEKGLYDPTPNEFEDDAGGPVEQMKNIHAYLTRMVQCLRSDGVTFMNNQRKKFARIEPLFESGTGSIIHAEGVWEEQDGAGPNTIAVGFGPQYGPVTAQQVEELVRASKRYDELVIAGFSFDAAATNAIQEAAHPKLRIHQAYIRPDINPAMDGLLKDTPNSQLFTVFGQPDVEVKKNKDADFVCTLKGVDIYDPLTSAIRSTGAEKVAAWFLDTDYDGRCFCVTQAFFPDQDAWEKIAKALGSSADTEAFDAFKGTTSLPFPKGKHNRIAVKVIDPRGNEVMSIQTLKD
;
A
#
# COMPACT_ATOMS: atom_id res chain seq x y z
N MET A 1 18.72 11.50 -64.14
CA MET A 1 18.15 11.54 -62.79
C MET A 1 17.23 10.36 -62.51
N ASP A 2 16.50 9.88 -63.52
CA ASP A 2 15.62 8.71 -63.37
C ASP A 2 16.36 7.40 -63.05
N GLU A 3 17.54 7.16 -63.64
CA GLU A 3 18.36 5.98 -63.32
C GLU A 3 18.92 6.00 -61.89
N VAL A 4 19.24 7.19 -61.37
CA VAL A 4 19.71 7.37 -59.99
C VAL A 4 18.57 7.10 -59.01
N ASN A 5 17.38 7.63 -59.29
CA ASN A 5 16.19 7.39 -58.49
C ASN A 5 15.79 5.89 -58.51
N ALA A 6 15.94 5.21 -59.64
CA ALA A 6 15.67 3.77 -59.75
C ALA A 6 16.64 2.94 -58.89
N CYS A 7 17.94 3.27 -58.89
CA CYS A 7 18.92 2.60 -58.02
C CYS A 7 18.67 2.84 -56.53
N ILE A 8 18.22 4.03 -56.16
CA ILE A 8 17.89 4.36 -54.76
C ILE A 8 16.66 3.56 -54.31
N SER A 9 15.58 3.53 -55.09
CA SER A 9 14.37 2.77 -54.74
C SER A 9 14.61 1.25 -54.65
N ALA A 10 15.58 0.72 -55.41
CA ALA A 10 15.90 -0.71 -55.41
C ALA A 10 16.75 -1.14 -54.21
N ASN A 11 17.53 -0.24 -53.61
CA ASN A 11 18.50 -0.57 -52.55
C ASN A 11 18.21 0.11 -51.21
N ALA A 12 17.26 1.04 -51.15
CA ALA A 12 16.82 1.64 -49.88
C ALA A 12 16.07 0.59 -49.04
N GLU A 13 16.33 0.58 -47.74
CA GLU A 13 15.55 -0.22 -46.78
C GLU A 13 14.10 0.23 -46.84
N GLN A 14 13.20 -0.71 -47.18
CA GLN A 14 11.78 -0.45 -47.21
C GLN A 14 11.18 -0.88 -45.87
N GLU A 15 10.49 0.05 -45.22
CA GLU A 15 9.73 -0.20 -44.01
C GLU A 15 8.25 -0.41 -44.39
N GLU A 16 7.66 -1.53 -43.97
CA GLU A 16 6.24 -1.79 -44.19
C GLU A 16 5.42 -1.07 -43.12
N LEU A 17 4.86 0.08 -43.48
CA LEU A 17 3.97 0.84 -42.59
C LEU A 17 2.56 0.22 -42.60
N VAL A 18 2.23 -0.50 -41.53
CA VAL A 18 0.92 -1.13 -41.34
C VAL A 18 -0.09 -0.12 -40.78
N ASP A 19 -0.65 0.75 -41.64
CA ASP A 19 -1.65 1.76 -41.24
C ASP A 19 -3.11 1.27 -41.37
N ARG A 20 -3.32 0.04 -41.87
CA ARG A 20 -4.68 -0.52 -42.11
C ARG A 20 -4.77 -1.99 -41.71
N PRO A 21 -5.08 -2.30 -40.44
CA PRO A 21 -5.24 -3.68 -40.00
C PRO A 21 -6.47 -4.34 -40.64
N GLU A 22 -6.34 -5.62 -40.97
CA GLU A 22 -7.46 -6.43 -41.45
C GLU A 22 -8.47 -6.69 -40.33
N VAL A 23 -9.77 -6.61 -40.66
CA VAL A 23 -10.85 -6.77 -39.68
C VAL A 23 -11.08 -8.25 -39.39
N SER A 24 -10.55 -8.73 -38.26
CA SER A 24 -10.85 -10.07 -37.74
C SER A 24 -12.16 -10.07 -36.95
N LYS A 25 -13.19 -10.70 -37.51
CA LYS A 25 -14.50 -10.86 -36.86
C LYS A 25 -14.53 -12.20 -36.12
N GLY A 26 -14.58 -12.14 -34.79
CA GLY A 26 -14.57 -13.33 -33.91
C GLY A 26 -13.74 -13.15 -32.64
N VAL A 27 -12.86 -12.14 -32.62
CA VAL A 27 -12.10 -11.73 -31.43
C VAL A 27 -12.74 -10.47 -30.85
N LEU A 28 -13.29 -10.57 -29.64
CA LEU A 28 -13.75 -9.42 -28.87
C LEU A 28 -12.53 -8.82 -28.15
N ARG A 29 -11.97 -7.72 -28.67
CA ARG A 29 -10.98 -6.95 -27.92
C ARG A 29 -11.70 -6.17 -26.82
N VAL A 30 -11.48 -6.54 -25.57
CA VAL A 30 -11.89 -5.74 -24.41
C VAL A 30 -10.80 -4.71 -24.16
N SER A 31 -10.79 -3.64 -24.96
CA SER A 31 -10.15 -2.38 -24.55
C SER A 31 -11.27 -1.52 -23.97
N GLY A 32 -11.39 -1.51 -22.65
CA GLY A 32 -12.31 -0.61 -21.96
C GLY A 32 -11.85 0.85 -22.05
N PRO A 33 -12.62 1.81 -21.54
CA PRO A 33 -12.23 3.22 -21.38
C PRO A 33 -11.07 3.45 -20.38
N PHE A 34 -10.31 2.40 -20.05
CA PHE A 34 -9.06 2.46 -19.29
C PHE A 34 -7.85 2.74 -20.20
N THR A 35 -8.01 3.59 -21.21
CA THR A 35 -6.90 4.48 -21.55
C THR A 35 -6.89 5.54 -20.46
N VAL A 36 -6.31 5.19 -19.32
CA VAL A 36 -5.68 6.20 -18.49
C VAL A 36 -4.41 6.52 -19.25
N GLU A 37 -4.18 7.78 -19.63
CA GLU A 37 -2.79 8.20 -19.81
C GLU A 37 -2.12 7.88 -18.49
N GLY A 38 -1.31 6.82 -18.46
CA GLY A 38 -0.47 6.57 -17.32
C GLY A 38 0.27 7.87 -17.08
N VAL A 39 0.16 8.44 -15.87
CA VAL A 39 1.07 9.48 -15.46
C VAL A 39 2.44 8.94 -15.79
N MET A 40 3.13 9.63 -16.70
CA MET A 40 4.40 9.21 -17.26
C MET A 40 5.24 8.65 -16.11
N PRO A 41 5.70 7.37 -16.16
CA PRO A 41 6.59 6.89 -15.12
C PRO A 41 7.76 7.88 -15.02
N GLU A 42 8.20 8.19 -13.79
CA GLU A 42 9.29 9.16 -13.55
C GLU A 42 10.40 8.95 -14.59
N GLU A 43 10.73 10.01 -15.35
CA GLU A 43 11.84 9.98 -16.29
C GLU A 43 13.16 9.95 -15.50
N LEU A 44 13.56 8.76 -15.07
CA LEU A 44 14.86 8.53 -14.44
C LEU A 44 15.95 8.82 -15.47
N SER A 45 16.81 9.79 -15.15
CA SER A 45 17.99 10.12 -15.94
C SER A 45 19.16 9.20 -15.62
N LEU A 46 20.04 9.00 -16.60
CA LEU A 46 21.22 8.15 -16.47
C LEU A 46 22.43 8.97 -15.99
N GLY A 47 22.97 8.64 -14.82
CA GLY A 47 24.22 9.22 -14.30
C GLY A 47 25.39 8.23 -14.36
N GLU A 48 26.59 8.69 -13.96
CA GLU A 48 27.84 7.89 -13.94
C GLU A 48 27.78 6.60 -13.08
N LYS A 49 26.79 6.47 -12.19
CA LYS A 49 26.57 5.31 -11.30
C LYS A 49 25.27 4.54 -11.58
N GLY A 50 24.50 4.87 -12.62
CA GLY A 50 23.23 4.21 -12.98
C GLY A 50 22.03 5.15 -13.05
N LEU A 51 20.83 4.57 -13.10
CA LEU A 51 19.54 5.29 -13.13
C LEU A 51 19.31 6.08 -11.83
N TYR A 52 18.91 7.35 -11.95
CA TYR A 52 18.61 8.26 -10.84
C TYR A 52 17.51 9.27 -11.24
N ASP A 53 16.66 9.70 -10.32
CA ASP A 53 15.57 10.66 -10.56
C ASP A 53 16.10 12.12 -10.55
N PRO A 54 16.05 12.83 -11.69
CA PRO A 54 16.60 14.19 -11.82
C PRO A 54 15.60 15.32 -11.49
N THR A 55 14.34 15.06 -11.11
CA THR A 55 13.32 16.13 -11.03
C THR A 55 12.89 16.54 -9.60
N PRO A 56 12.42 17.80 -9.40
CA PRO A 56 12.73 18.57 -8.20
C PRO A 56 11.52 18.85 -7.29
N ASN A 57 11.74 18.96 -5.98
CA ASN A 57 10.79 19.65 -5.10
C ASN A 57 10.84 21.15 -5.44
N GLU A 58 9.98 21.56 -6.37
CA GLU A 58 9.94 22.85 -7.08
C GLU A 58 11.21 23.19 -7.89
N PHE A 59 10.99 24.02 -8.92
CA PHE A 59 11.95 24.62 -9.87
C PHE A 59 11.97 24.03 -11.27
N GLU A 60 10.90 24.32 -12.04
CA GLU A 60 11.18 25.19 -13.19
C GLU A 60 11.38 26.61 -12.63
N ASP A 61 12.61 27.11 -12.76
CA ASP A 61 13.09 28.48 -12.52
C ASP A 61 12.87 29.13 -11.14
N ASP A 62 13.52 28.62 -10.07
CA ASP A 62 14.05 29.56 -9.07
C ASP A 62 15.46 29.21 -8.63
N ALA A 63 16.26 30.26 -8.51
CA ALA A 63 17.68 30.25 -8.26
C ALA A 63 18.00 30.04 -6.76
N GLY A 64 17.44 28.99 -6.14
CA GLY A 64 17.61 28.70 -4.71
C GLY A 64 18.65 27.61 -4.42
N GLY A 65 19.76 27.95 -3.76
CA GLY A 65 20.79 26.98 -3.34
C GLY A 65 20.31 25.96 -2.28
N PRO A 66 21.17 25.01 -1.85
CA PRO A 66 20.83 23.90 -0.92
C PRO A 66 20.23 24.33 0.44
N VAL A 67 20.37 25.60 0.81
CA VAL A 67 19.77 26.18 2.02
C VAL A 67 18.25 26.33 1.89
N GLU A 68 17.73 26.61 0.70
CA GLU A 68 16.29 26.83 0.48
C GLU A 68 15.52 25.50 0.48
N GLN A 69 16.12 24.45 -0.08
CA GLN A 69 15.60 23.08 -0.01
C GLN A 69 15.50 22.56 1.43
N MET A 70 16.49 22.86 2.28
CA MET A 70 16.45 22.50 3.70
C MET A 70 15.33 23.22 4.48
N LYS A 71 15.04 24.48 4.14
CA LYS A 71 13.92 25.22 4.76
C LYS A 71 12.57 24.60 4.41
N ASN A 72 12.38 24.18 3.16
CA ASN A 72 11.13 23.54 2.71
C ASN A 72 10.86 22.21 3.43
N ILE A 73 11.90 21.37 3.58
CA ILE A 73 11.78 20.10 4.33
C ILE A 73 11.47 20.36 5.81
N HIS A 74 12.11 21.35 6.42
CA HIS A 74 11.87 21.69 7.83
C HIS A 74 10.43 22.18 8.05
N ALA A 75 9.92 23.02 7.15
CA ALA A 75 8.54 23.50 7.18
C ALA A 75 7.53 22.35 7.05
N TYR A 76 7.77 21.41 6.13
CA TYR A 76 6.96 20.21 5.96
C TYR A 76 6.93 19.36 7.24
N LEU A 77 8.09 18.99 7.78
CA LEU A 77 8.17 18.15 8.98
C LEU A 77 7.55 18.83 10.21
N THR A 78 7.74 20.15 10.34
CA THR A 78 7.12 20.94 11.40
C THR A 78 5.59 20.89 11.29
N ARG A 79 5.03 21.08 10.09
CA ARG A 79 3.58 20.97 9.85
C ARG A 79 3.09 19.57 10.18
N MET A 80 3.79 18.51 9.75
CA MET A 80 3.41 17.12 10.05
C MET A 80 3.36 16.85 11.55
N VAL A 81 4.38 17.27 12.31
CA VAL A 81 4.41 17.09 13.77
C VAL A 81 3.28 17.88 14.46
N GLN A 82 2.97 19.09 13.98
CA GLN A 82 1.84 19.88 14.51
C GLN A 82 0.50 19.19 14.24
N CYS A 83 0.27 18.70 13.03
CA CYS A 83 -0.92 17.92 12.67
C CYS A 83 -1.02 16.65 13.52
N LEU A 84 0.10 15.95 13.74
CA LEU A 84 0.13 14.72 14.52
C LEU A 84 -0.14 14.99 16.01
N ARG A 85 0.30 16.14 16.52
CA ARG A 85 0.02 16.62 17.88
C ARG A 85 -1.46 16.98 18.07
N SER A 86 -2.10 17.58 17.08
CA SER A 86 -3.50 18.01 17.18
C SER A 86 -4.49 16.86 16.97
N ASP A 87 -4.27 16.02 15.95
CA ASP A 87 -5.20 14.96 15.57
C ASP A 87 -4.90 13.62 16.27
N GLY A 88 -3.62 13.28 16.45
CA GLY A 88 -3.17 11.96 16.87
C GLY A 88 -3.11 10.96 15.71
N VAL A 89 -3.12 9.67 16.04
CA VAL A 89 -3.19 8.59 15.04
C VAL A 89 -4.48 7.82 15.24
N THR A 90 -5.21 7.63 14.15
CA THR A 90 -6.43 6.81 14.13
C THR A 90 -6.05 5.39 13.75
N PHE A 91 -6.33 4.46 14.66
CA PHE A 91 -6.12 3.03 14.53
C PHE A 91 -7.42 2.31 14.16
N MET A 92 -7.31 0.99 14.01
CA MET A 92 -8.41 0.08 13.71
C MET A 92 -9.63 0.30 14.62
N ASN A 93 -10.83 0.04 14.12
CA ASN A 93 -12.10 0.29 14.83
C ASN A 93 -12.34 1.76 15.21
N ASN A 94 -11.77 2.70 14.44
CA ASN A 94 -11.89 4.14 14.68
C ASN A 94 -11.34 4.57 16.05
N GLN A 95 -10.39 3.80 16.60
CA GLN A 95 -9.75 4.10 17.88
C GLN A 95 -8.67 5.15 17.68
N ARG A 96 -8.92 6.36 18.17
CA ARG A 96 -7.96 7.45 18.09
C ARG A 96 -7.05 7.44 19.31
N LYS A 97 -5.74 7.31 19.09
CA LYS A 97 -4.73 7.51 20.14
C LYS A 97 -4.09 8.88 20.00
N LYS A 98 -4.04 9.61 21.10
CA LYS A 98 -3.37 10.90 21.21
C LYS A 98 -2.04 10.74 21.92
N PHE A 99 -1.12 11.64 21.60
CA PHE A 99 0.18 11.71 22.24
C PHE A 99 0.09 12.55 23.51
N ALA A 100 0.56 12.02 24.63
CA ALA A 100 0.80 12.81 25.84
C ALA A 100 1.95 13.79 25.62
N ARG A 101 2.98 13.35 24.88
CA ARG A 101 4.11 14.17 24.47
C ARG A 101 4.56 13.76 23.07
N ILE A 102 4.89 14.75 22.24
CA ILE A 102 5.57 14.54 20.97
C ILE A 102 6.62 15.65 20.75
N GLU A 103 7.86 15.25 20.55
CA GLU A 103 9.01 16.14 20.36
C GLU A 103 9.62 15.89 18.97
N PRO A 104 9.83 16.95 18.17
CA PRO A 104 10.52 16.83 16.89
C PRO A 104 12.01 16.54 17.12
N LEU A 105 12.56 15.57 16.39
CA LEU A 105 13.97 15.19 16.45
C LEU A 105 14.80 15.81 15.32
N PHE A 106 14.15 16.33 14.27
CA PHE A 106 14.82 16.97 13.14
C PHE A 106 15.41 18.36 13.46
N GLU A 107 15.02 18.98 14.58
CA GLU A 107 15.53 20.30 15.01
C GLU A 107 16.95 20.21 15.61
N SER A 108 17.39 19.03 16.06
CA SER A 108 18.63 18.85 16.83
C SER A 108 19.89 18.67 15.97
N GLY A 109 19.83 18.85 14.65
CA GLY A 109 20.98 18.72 13.75
C GLY A 109 21.60 17.31 13.66
N THR A 110 20.89 16.28 14.14
CA THR A 110 21.43 14.92 14.31
C THR A 110 21.34 14.04 13.07
N GLY A 111 20.78 14.52 11.95
CA GLY A 111 20.61 13.69 10.74
C GLY A 111 19.87 12.38 11.00
N SER A 112 19.07 12.34 12.07
CA SER A 112 18.34 11.15 12.48
C SER A 112 17.19 10.93 11.51
N ILE A 113 17.09 9.71 11.00
CA ILE A 113 16.04 9.24 10.09
C ILE A 113 14.67 9.23 10.81
N ILE A 114 14.68 9.20 12.15
CA ILE A 114 13.50 9.39 12.98
C ILE A 114 13.23 10.89 13.10
N HIS A 115 12.03 11.31 12.70
CA HIS A 115 11.64 12.71 12.63
C HIS A 115 10.99 13.22 13.93
N ALA A 116 10.28 12.38 14.67
CA ALA A 116 9.73 12.74 15.97
C ALA A 116 9.72 11.56 16.93
N GLU A 117 9.74 11.88 18.22
CA GLU A 117 9.61 10.93 19.33
C GLU A 117 8.43 11.32 20.20
N GLY A 118 7.66 10.34 20.67
CA GLY A 118 6.51 10.60 21.51
C GLY A 118 6.18 9.49 22.50
N VAL A 119 5.18 9.78 23.32
CA VAL A 119 4.58 8.83 24.28
C VAL A 119 3.07 8.92 24.15
N TRP A 120 2.40 7.77 24.06
CA TRP A 120 0.92 7.71 24.01
C TRP A 120 0.32 8.21 25.33
N GLU A 121 -0.87 8.80 25.25
CA GLU A 121 -1.70 9.06 26.43
C GLU A 121 -2.16 7.73 27.05
N GLU A 122 -1.98 7.55 28.36
CA GLU A 122 -2.36 6.31 29.04
C GLU A 122 -3.88 6.12 28.99
N GLN A 123 -4.35 5.09 28.27
CA GLN A 123 -5.73 4.59 28.37
C GLN A 123 -5.85 3.27 29.13
N ASP A 124 -4.77 2.49 29.31
CA ASP A 124 -4.87 1.08 29.73
C ASP A 124 -3.81 0.57 30.74
N GLY A 125 -3.12 1.45 31.48
CA GLY A 125 -2.24 1.04 32.60
C GLY A 125 -1.01 0.18 32.23
N ALA A 126 -0.78 -0.08 30.94
CA ALA A 126 0.50 -0.49 30.41
C ALA A 126 1.39 0.76 30.39
N GLY A 127 2.62 0.67 30.91
CA GLY A 127 3.53 1.80 31.12
C GLY A 127 3.88 2.58 29.84
N PRO A 128 4.81 3.54 29.91
CA PRO A 128 5.06 4.48 28.81
C PRO A 128 5.50 3.73 27.54
N ASN A 129 4.61 3.62 26.56
CA ASN A 129 4.92 3.12 25.23
C ASN A 129 5.64 4.23 24.47
N THR A 130 6.96 4.08 24.37
CA THR A 130 7.79 5.03 23.63
C THR A 130 7.61 4.80 22.12
N ILE A 131 7.39 5.89 21.38
CA ILE A 131 7.06 5.83 19.95
C ILE A 131 8.07 6.64 19.15
N ALA A 132 8.61 6.03 18.10
CA ALA A 132 9.29 6.73 17.02
C ALA A 132 8.32 7.02 15.88
N VAL A 133 8.45 8.20 15.26
CA VAL A 133 7.69 8.58 14.08
C VAL A 133 8.65 8.91 12.94
N GLY A 134 8.48 8.20 11.83
CA GLY A 134 9.09 8.51 10.54
C GLY A 134 8.03 9.07 9.60
N PHE A 135 8.34 10.16 8.91
CA PHE A 135 7.50 10.72 7.85
C PHE A 135 8.10 10.35 6.49
N GLY A 136 7.25 9.93 5.58
CA GLY A 136 7.60 9.73 4.18
C GLY A 136 7.89 11.04 3.46
N PRO A 137 8.31 10.96 2.19
CA PRO A 137 8.46 12.13 1.35
C PRO A 137 7.11 12.83 1.15
N GLN A 138 7.14 14.16 0.97
CA GLN A 138 5.95 14.96 0.71
C GLN A 138 5.31 14.62 -0.64
N TYR A 139 6.15 14.32 -1.62
CA TYR A 139 5.77 13.92 -2.96
C TYR A 139 6.47 12.58 -3.24
N GLY A 140 5.67 11.53 -3.45
CA GLY A 140 6.16 10.18 -3.71
C GLY A 140 5.87 9.17 -2.61
N PRO A 141 6.08 7.88 -2.90
CA PRO A 141 5.85 6.80 -1.95
C PRO A 141 7.01 6.66 -0.95
N VAL A 142 6.68 6.15 0.24
CA VAL A 142 7.68 5.61 1.16
C VAL A 142 8.32 4.37 0.54
N THR A 143 9.65 4.33 0.52
CA THR A 143 10.41 3.24 -0.10
C THR A 143 10.83 2.15 0.89
N ALA A 144 11.10 0.95 0.39
CA ALA A 144 11.59 -0.15 1.23
C ALA A 144 12.88 0.20 2.00
N GLN A 145 13.80 0.93 1.36
CA GLN A 145 15.03 1.38 2.00
C GLN A 145 14.73 2.31 3.19
N GLN A 146 13.82 3.27 3.03
CA GLN A 146 13.42 4.17 4.12
C GLN A 146 12.81 3.41 5.29
N VAL A 147 11.98 2.39 5.01
CA VAL A 147 11.42 1.52 6.04
C VAL A 147 12.53 0.78 6.79
N GLU A 148 13.46 0.14 6.11
CA GLU A 148 14.55 -0.62 6.75
C GLU A 148 15.42 0.26 7.64
N GLU A 149 15.72 1.47 7.18
CA GLU A 149 16.49 2.46 7.91
C GLU A 149 15.74 2.95 9.17
N LEU A 150 14.44 3.24 9.05
CA LEU A 150 13.58 3.61 10.16
C LEU A 150 13.47 2.49 11.20
N VAL A 151 13.26 1.25 10.76
CA VAL A 151 13.21 0.07 11.64
C VAL A 151 14.53 -0.11 12.38
N ARG A 152 15.67 0.05 11.68
CA ARG A 152 17.00 -0.07 12.28
C ARG A 152 17.25 1.00 13.34
N ALA A 153 16.83 2.25 13.08
CA ALA A 153 16.96 3.36 14.01
C ALA A 153 16.02 3.24 15.21
N SER A 154 14.88 2.58 15.04
CA SER A 154 13.79 2.55 16.02
C SER A 154 13.87 1.40 17.03
N LYS A 155 14.96 0.62 17.05
CA LYS A 155 15.15 -0.52 17.97
C LYS A 155 15.07 -0.21 19.46
N ARG A 156 15.17 1.08 19.84
CA ARG A 156 15.08 1.54 21.23
C ARG A 156 13.65 1.89 21.67
N TYR A 157 12.71 1.90 20.75
CA TYR A 157 11.31 2.24 20.96
C TYR A 157 10.44 0.98 20.98
N ASP A 158 9.28 1.08 21.62
CA ASP A 158 8.30 -0.01 21.68
C ASP A 158 7.43 -0.03 20.41
N GLU A 159 7.13 1.15 19.85
CA GLU A 159 6.34 1.32 18.64
C GLU A 159 7.04 2.26 17.63
N LEU A 160 6.83 1.99 16.34
CA LEU A 160 7.27 2.82 15.22
C LEU A 160 6.06 3.14 14.34
N VAL A 161 5.75 4.42 14.15
CA VAL A 161 4.76 4.87 13.17
C VAL A 161 5.50 5.39 11.94
N ILE A 162 5.25 4.77 10.78
CA ILE A 162 5.74 5.25 9.49
C ILE A 162 4.54 5.89 8.79
N ALA A 163 4.57 7.21 8.65
CA ALA A 163 3.48 8.00 8.09
C ALA A 163 3.85 8.50 6.68
N GLY A 164 3.12 8.10 5.64
CA GLY A 164 3.37 8.54 4.26
C GLY A 164 2.08 8.83 3.50
N PHE A 165 2.15 9.62 2.43
CA PHE A 165 1.01 9.82 1.52
C PHE A 165 0.71 8.56 0.71
N SER A 166 1.76 7.80 0.36
CA SER A 166 1.68 6.50 -0.29
C SER A 166 2.87 5.63 0.11
N PHE A 167 2.81 4.34 -0.20
CA PHE A 167 3.85 3.35 0.06
C PHE A 167 4.09 2.54 -1.20
N ASP A 168 5.34 2.24 -1.51
CA ASP A 168 5.64 1.26 -2.55
C ASP A 168 5.30 -0.16 -2.03
N ALA A 169 5.14 -1.10 -2.97
CA ALA A 169 4.81 -2.48 -2.61
C ALA A 169 5.93 -3.14 -1.78
N ALA A 170 7.18 -2.80 -2.08
CA ALA A 170 8.34 -3.34 -1.39
C ALA A 170 8.44 -2.87 0.07
N ALA A 171 8.04 -1.64 0.37
CA ALA A 171 7.99 -1.02 1.69
C ALA A 171 6.92 -1.67 2.54
N THR A 172 5.73 -1.90 1.96
CA THR A 172 4.66 -2.61 2.66
C THR A 172 5.12 -4.01 3.06
N ASN A 173 5.80 -4.72 2.16
CA ASN A 173 6.39 -6.03 2.48
C ASN A 173 7.49 -5.91 3.55
N ALA A 174 8.38 -4.92 3.44
CA ALA A 174 9.45 -4.69 4.42
C ALA A 174 8.90 -4.39 5.82
N ILE A 175 7.82 -3.61 5.94
CA ILE A 175 7.12 -3.36 7.21
C ILE A 175 6.61 -4.67 7.81
N GLN A 176 6.03 -5.55 6.98
CA GLN A 176 5.48 -6.82 7.44
C GLN A 176 6.58 -7.82 7.84
N GLU A 177 7.69 -7.89 7.09
CA GLU A 177 8.82 -8.75 7.45
C GLU A 177 9.57 -8.24 8.69
N ALA A 178 9.63 -6.93 8.88
CA ALA A 178 10.25 -6.30 10.05
C ALA A 178 9.40 -6.39 11.33
N ALA A 179 8.15 -6.88 11.24
CA ALA A 179 7.26 -7.01 12.38
C ALA A 179 7.88 -7.97 13.43
N HIS A 180 8.29 -7.43 14.57
CA HIS A 180 8.95 -8.18 15.63
C HIS A 180 8.19 -8.02 16.96
N PRO A 181 8.13 -9.04 17.84
CA PRO A 181 7.47 -8.93 19.14
C PRO A 181 7.95 -7.80 20.07
N LYS A 182 9.09 -7.16 19.74
CA LYS A 182 9.74 -6.11 20.53
C LYS A 182 9.54 -4.70 19.95
N LEU A 183 9.13 -4.60 18.68
CA LEU A 183 8.91 -3.33 17.99
C LEU A 183 7.65 -3.47 17.14
N ARG A 184 6.59 -2.77 17.53
CA ARG A 184 5.33 -2.74 16.76
C ARG A 184 5.43 -1.67 15.70
N ILE A 185 5.31 -2.05 14.43
CA ILE A 185 5.40 -1.10 13.32
C ILE A 185 3.98 -0.83 12.81
N HIS A 186 3.65 0.46 12.68
CA HIS A 186 2.36 0.93 12.19
C HIS A 186 2.56 1.69 10.89
N GLN A 187 1.92 1.21 9.83
CA GLN A 187 1.87 1.89 8.54
C GLN A 187 0.70 2.88 8.54
N ALA A 188 1.01 4.17 8.67
CA ALA A 188 0.02 5.24 8.67
C ALA A 188 0.00 5.97 7.33
N TYR A 189 -1.20 6.19 6.82
CA TYR A 189 -1.44 7.01 5.65
C TYR A 189 -1.79 8.43 6.07
N ILE A 190 -1.14 9.38 5.41
CA ILE A 190 -1.37 10.81 5.58
C ILE A 190 -2.50 11.22 4.66
N ARG A 191 -3.49 11.91 5.19
CA ARG A 191 -4.60 12.43 4.39
C ARG A 191 -4.07 13.45 3.35
N PRO A 192 -4.47 13.35 2.06
CA PRO A 192 -4.00 14.25 1.01
C PRO A 192 -4.26 15.74 1.29
N ASP A 193 -5.32 16.07 2.03
CA ASP A 193 -5.70 17.43 2.43
C ASP A 193 -4.60 18.18 3.20
N ILE A 194 -3.66 17.45 3.83
CA ILE A 194 -2.53 18.07 4.53
C ILE A 194 -1.48 18.57 3.54
N ASN A 195 -1.45 18.02 2.32
CA ASN A 195 -0.55 18.48 1.28
C ASN A 195 -0.91 19.93 0.92
N PRO A 196 0.04 20.88 0.99
CA PRO A 196 -0.19 22.27 0.57
C PRO A 196 -0.78 22.41 -0.84
N ALA A 197 -0.51 21.47 -1.74
CA ALA A 197 -1.07 21.45 -3.09
C ALA A 197 -2.59 21.18 -3.14
N MET A 198 -3.16 20.62 -2.07
CA MET A 198 -4.57 20.27 -1.92
C MET A 198 -5.27 21.11 -0.83
N ASP A 199 -4.57 22.07 -0.25
CA ASP A 199 -5.04 22.95 0.82
C ASP A 199 -6.23 23.80 0.30
N GLY A 200 -7.39 23.69 0.93
CA GLY A 200 -8.62 24.39 0.53
C GLY A 200 -9.43 23.76 -0.62
N LEU A 201 -8.96 22.68 -1.26
CA LEU A 201 -9.73 21.93 -2.26
C LEU A 201 -10.71 20.93 -1.64
N LEU A 202 -10.42 20.48 -0.42
CA LEU A 202 -11.27 19.56 0.35
C LEU A 202 -11.92 20.29 1.53
N LYS A 203 -13.12 19.83 1.92
CA LYS A 203 -13.87 20.43 3.04
C LYS A 203 -13.14 20.21 4.36
N ASP A 204 -12.84 21.30 5.06
CA ASP A 204 -12.35 21.27 6.43
C ASP A 204 -13.33 20.50 7.32
N THR A 205 -12.85 19.39 7.85
CA THR A 205 -13.64 18.55 8.77
C THR A 205 -12.99 18.64 10.16
N PRO A 206 -13.70 19.12 11.20
CA PRO A 206 -13.14 19.37 12.54
C PRO A 206 -12.77 18.11 13.35
N ASN A 207 -12.58 16.97 12.68
CA ASN A 207 -12.17 15.70 13.25
C ASN A 207 -11.44 14.84 12.19
N SER A 208 -10.78 15.49 11.24
CA SER A 208 -10.15 14.87 10.08
C SER A 208 -9.12 13.86 10.56
N GLN A 209 -9.34 12.57 10.30
CA GLN A 209 -8.42 11.48 10.65
C GLN A 209 -7.15 11.61 9.79
N LEU A 210 -6.30 12.57 10.14
CA LEU A 210 -5.18 13.07 9.35
C LEU A 210 -4.13 11.99 9.17
N PHE A 211 -3.91 11.20 10.22
CA PHE A 211 -3.02 10.05 10.22
C PHE A 211 -3.85 8.81 10.52
N THR A 212 -3.97 7.95 9.53
CA THR A 212 -4.79 6.74 9.61
C THR A 212 -3.96 5.51 9.35
N VAL A 213 -3.91 4.59 10.31
CA VAL A 213 -3.34 3.27 10.09
C VAL A 213 -4.39 2.44 9.37
N PHE A 214 -4.20 2.19 8.08
CA PHE A 214 -5.12 1.30 7.36
C PHE A 214 -4.93 -0.12 7.87
N GLY A 215 -6.05 -0.70 8.30
CA GLY A 215 -6.09 -2.02 8.91
C GLY A 215 -5.70 -3.07 7.88
N GLN A 216 -4.57 -3.70 8.10
CA GLN A 216 -4.33 -5.03 7.54
C GLN A 216 -5.56 -5.90 7.84
N PRO A 217 -5.93 -6.81 6.94
CA PRO A 217 -6.95 -7.82 7.21
C PRO A 217 -6.76 -8.43 8.60
N ASP A 218 -7.81 -8.39 9.44
CA ASP A 218 -7.80 -9.10 10.73
C ASP A 218 -8.06 -10.57 10.44
N VAL A 219 -7.05 -11.38 10.70
CA VAL A 219 -7.01 -12.80 10.33
C VAL A 219 -6.65 -13.62 11.55
N GLU A 220 -7.44 -14.65 11.81
CA GLU A 220 -7.16 -15.65 12.82
C GLU A 220 -6.74 -16.96 12.16
N VAL A 221 -5.61 -17.51 12.57
CA VAL A 221 -5.14 -18.81 12.09
C VAL A 221 -5.16 -19.80 13.24
N LYS A 222 -5.86 -20.92 13.05
CA LYS A 222 -5.99 -21.99 14.03
C LYS A 222 -5.51 -23.31 13.46
N LYS A 223 -4.83 -24.09 14.30
CA LYS A 223 -4.44 -25.47 13.99
C LYS A 223 -5.60 -26.41 14.30
N ASN A 224 -5.98 -27.21 13.32
CA ASN A 224 -6.99 -28.24 13.46
C ASN A 224 -6.37 -29.54 14.00
N LYS A 225 -7.22 -30.49 14.40
CA LYS A 225 -6.82 -31.76 15.05
C LYS A 225 -5.87 -32.62 14.20
N ASP A 226 -5.92 -32.49 12.88
CA ASP A 226 -5.13 -33.29 11.93
C ASP A 226 -3.82 -32.61 11.49
N ALA A 227 -3.34 -31.61 12.25
CA ALA A 227 -2.16 -30.79 11.94
C ALA A 227 -2.28 -29.83 10.73
N ASP A 228 -3.45 -29.79 10.09
CA ASP A 228 -3.80 -28.75 9.12
C ASP A 228 -4.18 -27.43 9.78
N PHE A 229 -3.97 -26.33 9.08
CA PHE A 229 -4.33 -24.99 9.50
C PHE A 229 -5.62 -24.52 8.82
N VAL A 230 -6.38 -23.69 9.54
CA VAL A 230 -7.58 -23.01 9.04
C VAL A 230 -7.42 -21.53 9.32
N CYS A 231 -7.66 -20.72 8.29
CA CYS A 231 -7.55 -19.27 8.32
C CYS A 231 -8.95 -18.65 8.26
N THR A 232 -9.29 -17.81 9.22
CA THR A 232 -10.57 -17.09 9.26
C THR A 232 -10.31 -15.58 9.15
N LEU A 233 -10.89 -14.95 8.13
CA LEU A 233 -10.96 -13.50 8.00
C LEU A 233 -12.06 -12.98 8.94
N LYS A 234 -11.70 -12.09 9.87
CA LYS A 234 -12.65 -11.43 10.79
C LYS A 234 -13.23 -10.16 10.18
N GLY A 235 -12.41 -9.44 9.42
CA GLY A 235 -12.84 -8.24 8.73
C GLY A 235 -11.67 -7.43 8.19
N VAL A 236 -12.02 -6.30 7.61
CA VAL A 236 -11.09 -5.33 7.07
C VAL A 236 -11.64 -3.93 7.33
N ASP A 237 -10.74 -3.00 7.63
CA ASP A 237 -11.12 -1.61 7.81
C ASP A 237 -11.01 -0.88 6.47
N ILE A 238 -12.12 -0.31 6.02
CA ILE A 238 -12.21 0.39 4.73
C ILE A 238 -12.31 1.89 4.99
N TYR A 239 -11.47 2.65 4.30
CA TYR A 239 -11.55 4.11 4.29
C TYR A 239 -12.59 4.60 3.29
N ASP A 240 -13.54 5.41 3.77
CA ASP A 240 -14.47 6.11 2.90
C ASP A 240 -14.03 7.57 2.68
N PRO A 241 -13.39 7.91 1.54
CA PRO A 241 -13.00 9.28 1.22
C PRO A 241 -14.16 10.30 1.20
N LEU A 242 -15.40 9.87 0.96
CA LEU A 242 -16.54 10.80 0.92
C LEU A 242 -16.96 11.24 2.33
N THR A 243 -16.91 10.32 3.29
CA THR A 243 -17.28 10.59 4.68
C THR A 243 -16.07 10.85 5.58
N SER A 244 -14.86 10.69 5.05
CA SER A 244 -13.60 10.83 5.79
C SER A 244 -13.55 9.97 7.06
N ALA A 245 -14.17 8.79 7.00
CA ALA A 245 -14.30 7.90 8.14
C ALA A 245 -13.84 6.49 7.78
N ILE A 246 -13.15 5.85 8.71
CA ILE A 246 -12.86 4.41 8.65
C ILE A 246 -14.12 3.65 9.05
N ARG A 247 -14.57 2.75 8.18
CA ARG A 247 -15.63 1.79 8.48
C ARG A 247 -15.02 0.42 8.63
N SER A 248 -15.09 -0.11 9.84
CA SER A 248 -14.81 -1.52 10.04
C SER A 248 -15.89 -2.34 9.35
N THR A 249 -15.45 -3.14 8.39
CA THR A 249 -16.30 -3.91 7.52
C THR A 249 -16.11 -5.38 7.89
N GLY A 250 -17.19 -6.01 8.35
CA GLY A 250 -17.20 -7.44 8.64
C GLY A 250 -16.79 -8.24 7.40
N ALA A 251 -16.15 -9.38 7.61
CA ALA A 251 -15.58 -10.19 6.54
C ALA A 251 -16.58 -10.61 5.44
N GLU A 252 -17.88 -10.65 5.76
CA GLU A 252 -18.95 -10.93 4.79
C GLU A 252 -19.18 -9.82 3.75
N LYS A 253 -18.70 -8.60 3.99
CA LYS A 253 -18.91 -7.42 3.12
C LYS A 253 -17.70 -7.09 2.25
N VAL A 254 -16.68 -7.94 2.24
CA VAL A 254 -15.53 -7.80 1.34
C VAL A 254 -15.90 -8.33 -0.04
N ALA A 255 -15.37 -7.72 -1.11
CA ALA A 255 -15.67 -8.17 -2.46
C ALA A 255 -15.04 -9.54 -2.75
N ALA A 256 -13.80 -9.70 -2.32
CA ALA A 256 -13.08 -10.96 -2.40
C ALA A 256 -11.98 -11.02 -1.33
N TRP A 257 -11.61 -12.22 -0.93
CA TRP A 257 -10.34 -12.43 -0.23
C TRP A 257 -9.63 -13.67 -0.74
N PHE A 258 -8.31 -13.60 -0.76
CA PHE A 258 -7.42 -14.61 -1.31
C PHE A 258 -6.46 -15.07 -0.23
N LEU A 259 -6.14 -16.36 -0.25
CA LEU A 259 -5.19 -16.98 0.64
C LEU A 259 -4.03 -17.57 -0.16
N ASP A 260 -2.82 -17.24 0.26
CA ASP A 260 -1.60 -17.95 -0.07
C ASP A 260 -1.19 -18.77 1.15
N THR A 261 -1.19 -20.10 1.03
CA THR A 261 -0.93 -21.03 2.13
C THR A 261 0.56 -21.24 2.42
N ASP A 262 1.46 -20.76 1.55
CA ASP A 262 2.92 -20.92 1.72
C ASP A 262 3.71 -19.72 1.17
N TYR A 263 3.34 -18.52 1.62
CA TYR A 263 3.87 -17.28 1.08
C TYR A 263 5.40 -17.17 1.24
N ASP A 264 6.08 -16.98 0.11
CA ASP A 264 7.54 -16.97 0.01
C ASP A 264 8.18 -15.62 0.40
N GLY A 265 7.37 -14.57 0.59
CA GLY A 265 7.82 -13.20 0.86
C GLY A 265 7.99 -12.33 -0.39
N ARG A 266 7.73 -12.87 -1.59
CA ARG A 266 8.00 -12.19 -2.87
C ARG A 266 6.78 -12.15 -3.77
N CYS A 267 6.17 -13.30 -4.02
CA CYS A 267 5.06 -13.44 -4.96
C CYS A 267 3.84 -13.96 -4.22
N PHE A 268 2.73 -13.23 -4.32
CA PHE A 268 1.47 -13.70 -3.78
C PHE A 268 0.85 -14.72 -4.73
N CYS A 269 0.82 -15.99 -4.33
CA CYS A 269 0.22 -17.07 -5.10
C CYS A 269 -1.14 -17.44 -4.51
N VAL A 270 -2.21 -17.14 -5.26
CA VAL A 270 -3.57 -17.49 -4.84
C VAL A 270 -3.71 -19.02 -4.82
N THR A 271 -3.83 -19.59 -3.62
CA THR A 271 -4.11 -21.03 -3.43
C THR A 271 -5.59 -21.28 -3.18
N GLN A 272 -6.27 -20.34 -2.51
CA GLN A 272 -7.72 -20.36 -2.30
C GLN A 272 -8.29 -18.95 -2.51
N ALA A 273 -9.47 -18.86 -3.10
CA ALA A 273 -10.14 -17.61 -3.45
C ALA A 273 -11.59 -17.63 -2.98
N PHE A 274 -12.00 -16.60 -2.26
CA PHE A 274 -13.29 -16.51 -1.60
C PHE A 274 -14.05 -15.25 -2.00
N PHE A 275 -15.36 -15.39 -2.17
CA PHE A 275 -16.26 -14.30 -2.57
C PHE A 275 -17.50 -14.30 -1.66
N PRO A 276 -17.43 -13.64 -0.49
CA PRO A 276 -18.49 -13.73 0.54
C PRO A 276 -19.82 -13.07 0.16
N ASP A 277 -19.78 -11.98 -0.61
CA ASP A 277 -20.95 -11.14 -0.90
C ASP A 277 -21.60 -11.41 -2.28
N GLN A 278 -21.22 -12.48 -3.01
CA GLN A 278 -21.66 -12.64 -4.40
C GLN A 278 -22.06 -14.06 -4.86
N ASP A 279 -23.11 -14.11 -5.67
CA ASP A 279 -23.36 -15.12 -6.73
C ASP A 279 -22.33 -15.00 -7.89
N ALA A 280 -21.09 -14.61 -7.59
CA ALA A 280 -20.01 -14.41 -8.56
C ALA A 280 -19.73 -15.71 -9.33
N TRP A 281 -19.91 -16.84 -8.66
CA TRP A 281 -19.62 -18.17 -9.20
C TRP A 281 -20.46 -18.53 -10.41
N GLU A 282 -21.73 -18.10 -10.50
CA GLU A 282 -22.56 -18.34 -11.68
C GLU A 282 -22.02 -17.61 -12.91
N LYS A 283 -21.58 -16.35 -12.73
CA LYS A 283 -20.98 -15.54 -13.80
C LYS A 283 -19.63 -16.11 -14.23
N ILE A 284 -18.81 -16.56 -13.28
CA ILE A 284 -17.51 -17.20 -13.53
C ILE A 284 -17.70 -18.52 -14.30
N ALA A 285 -18.62 -19.39 -13.86
CA ALA A 285 -18.91 -20.65 -14.54
C ALA A 285 -19.42 -20.44 -15.98
N LYS A 286 -20.31 -19.44 -16.17
CA LYS A 286 -20.79 -19.05 -17.49
C LYS A 286 -19.67 -18.51 -18.39
N ALA A 287 -18.74 -17.72 -17.85
CA ALA A 287 -17.59 -17.20 -18.59
C ALA A 287 -16.57 -18.29 -18.96
N LEU A 288 -16.39 -19.28 -18.09
CA LEU A 288 -15.49 -20.43 -18.30
C LEU A 288 -16.10 -21.52 -19.19
N GLY A 289 -17.40 -21.44 -19.51
CA GLY A 289 -18.10 -22.43 -20.33
C GLY A 289 -18.23 -23.81 -19.64
N SER A 290 -18.12 -23.86 -18.31
CA SER A 290 -18.18 -25.08 -17.52
C SER A 290 -19.49 -25.16 -16.71
N SER A 291 -19.93 -26.37 -16.38
CA SER A 291 -20.97 -26.57 -15.36
C SER A 291 -20.38 -26.28 -13.98
N ALA A 292 -21.02 -25.40 -13.21
CA ALA A 292 -20.58 -25.10 -11.87
C ALA A 292 -20.83 -26.30 -10.93
N ASP A 293 -19.83 -26.76 -10.20
CA ASP A 293 -20.05 -27.64 -9.05
C ASP A 293 -20.52 -26.77 -7.87
N THR A 294 -21.83 -26.66 -7.74
CA THR A 294 -22.49 -25.81 -6.73
C THR A 294 -22.05 -26.13 -5.30
N GLU A 295 -21.75 -27.38 -4.99
CA GLU A 295 -21.36 -27.79 -3.64
C GLU A 295 -19.91 -27.39 -3.34
N ALA A 296 -19.02 -27.50 -4.33
CA ALA A 296 -17.65 -27.01 -4.23
C ALA A 296 -17.59 -25.48 -4.09
N PHE A 297 -18.44 -24.73 -4.79
CA PHE A 297 -18.46 -23.27 -4.73
C PHE A 297 -19.04 -22.71 -3.42
N ASP A 298 -19.97 -23.42 -2.78
CA ASP A 298 -20.51 -22.98 -1.49
C ASP A 298 -19.43 -22.94 -0.41
N ALA A 299 -18.42 -23.81 -0.48
CA ALA A 299 -17.27 -23.78 0.42
C ALA A 299 -16.43 -22.48 0.30
N PHE A 300 -16.49 -21.78 -0.84
CA PHE A 300 -15.75 -20.54 -1.08
C PHE A 300 -16.58 -19.26 -0.93
N LYS A 301 -17.83 -19.38 -0.45
CA LYS A 301 -18.67 -18.23 -0.05
C LYS A 301 -18.44 -17.79 1.39
N GLY A 302 -17.56 -18.47 2.12
CA GLY A 302 -17.28 -18.21 3.52
C GLY A 302 -16.15 -17.21 3.77
N THR A 303 -15.99 -16.89 5.06
CA THR A 303 -14.89 -16.10 5.61
C THR A 303 -13.82 -16.99 6.25
N THR A 304 -13.98 -18.31 6.13
CA THR A 304 -13.06 -19.32 6.67
C THR A 304 -12.53 -20.19 5.54
N SER A 305 -11.22 -20.44 5.56
CA SER A 305 -10.55 -21.23 4.53
C SER A 305 -10.86 -22.71 4.64
N LEU A 306 -10.64 -23.43 3.54
CA LEU A 306 -10.49 -24.88 3.62
C LEU A 306 -9.21 -25.21 4.40
N PRO A 307 -9.16 -26.35 5.11
CA PRO A 307 -7.95 -26.80 5.77
C PRO A 307 -6.77 -26.89 4.80
N PHE A 308 -5.60 -26.46 5.24
CA PHE A 308 -4.38 -26.52 4.43
C PHE A 308 -3.18 -26.99 5.27
N PRO A 309 -2.25 -27.75 4.67
CA PRO A 309 -1.06 -28.20 5.38
C PRO A 309 -0.07 -27.04 5.57
N LYS A 310 0.82 -27.20 6.55
CA LYS A 310 1.96 -26.28 6.73
C LYS A 310 2.90 -26.38 5.54
N GLY A 311 3.10 -25.26 4.84
CA GLY A 311 4.04 -25.17 3.72
C GLY A 311 5.51 -25.04 4.15
N LYS A 312 6.42 -24.92 3.17
CA LYS A 312 7.87 -24.84 3.36
C LYS A 312 8.31 -23.55 4.06
N HIS A 313 7.64 -22.44 3.76
CA HIS A 313 7.93 -21.11 4.27
C HIS A 313 7.28 -20.84 5.62
N ASN A 314 6.35 -21.70 6.07
CA ASN A 314 5.65 -21.57 7.36
C ASN A 314 4.95 -20.21 7.56
N ARG A 315 4.53 -19.58 6.47
CA ARG A 315 3.86 -18.28 6.45
C ARG A 315 2.69 -18.35 5.48
N ILE A 316 1.63 -17.64 5.81
CA ILE A 316 0.51 -17.40 4.91
C ILE A 316 0.41 -15.92 4.60
N ALA A 317 -0.16 -15.58 3.46
CA ALA A 317 -0.59 -14.24 3.15
C ALA A 317 -2.08 -14.23 2.84
N VAL A 318 -2.79 -13.25 3.38
CA VAL A 318 -4.21 -13.02 3.13
C VAL A 318 -4.35 -11.66 2.47
N LYS A 319 -4.86 -11.67 1.25
CA LYS A 319 -5.17 -10.44 0.50
C LYS A 319 -6.67 -10.24 0.48
N VAL A 320 -7.13 -9.04 0.79
CA VAL A 320 -8.55 -8.66 0.77
C VAL A 320 -8.75 -7.54 -0.23
N ILE A 321 -9.83 -7.67 -0.99
CA ILE A 321 -10.32 -6.68 -1.94
C ILE A 321 -11.59 -6.06 -1.39
N ASP A 322 -11.55 -4.75 -1.16
CA ASP A 322 -12.70 -3.93 -0.81
C ASP A 322 -13.69 -3.87 -2.00
N PRO A 323 -15.01 -3.77 -1.78
CA PRO A 323 -15.99 -3.33 -2.79
C PRO A 323 -15.57 -2.16 -3.69
N ARG A 324 -14.68 -1.28 -3.23
CA ARG A 324 -14.12 -0.17 -4.02
C ARG A 324 -12.94 -0.55 -4.92
N GLY A 325 -12.47 -1.79 -4.84
CA GLY A 325 -11.30 -2.30 -5.57
C GLY A 325 -9.95 -2.03 -4.89
N ASN A 326 -9.95 -1.51 -3.65
CA ASN A 326 -8.71 -1.34 -2.89
C ASN A 326 -8.19 -2.71 -2.42
N GLU A 327 -6.88 -2.93 -2.52
CA GLU A 327 -6.23 -4.14 -2.04
C GLU A 327 -5.49 -3.87 -0.73
N VAL A 328 -5.68 -4.75 0.25
CA VAL A 328 -4.86 -4.79 1.47
C VAL A 328 -4.43 -6.23 1.75
N MET A 329 -3.25 -6.39 2.35
CA MET A 329 -2.68 -7.70 2.61
C MET A 329 -2.19 -7.82 4.06
N SER A 330 -2.33 -9.00 4.64
CA SER A 330 -1.83 -9.37 5.96
C SER A 330 -1.01 -10.64 5.84
N ILE A 331 0.15 -10.71 6.47
CA ILE A 331 0.99 -11.91 6.53
C ILE A 331 0.93 -12.48 7.94
N GLN A 332 0.73 -13.79 8.04
CA GLN A 332 0.73 -14.50 9.32
C GLN A 332 1.75 -15.63 9.31
N THR A 333 2.53 -15.75 10.39
CA THR A 333 3.46 -16.87 10.57
C THR A 333 2.74 -18.04 11.24
N LEU A 334 2.85 -19.23 10.67
CA LEU A 334 2.26 -20.46 11.19
C LEU A 334 3.13 -20.98 12.35
N LYS A 335 2.70 -20.68 13.58
CA LYS A 335 3.29 -21.22 14.81
C LYS A 335 2.65 -22.57 15.16
N ASP A 336 3.44 -23.46 15.74
CA ASP A 336 2.97 -24.80 16.15
C ASP A 336 2.09 -24.82 17.39
#